data_AF-A0A1V5SZJ8-F1
#
_entry.id   AF-A0A1V5SZJ8-F1
#
_cell.length_a   1.000
_cell.length_b   1.000
_cell.length_c   1.000
_cell.angle_alpha   90.00
_cell.angle_beta   90.00
_cell.angle_gamma   90.00
#
_symmetry.space_group_name_H-M   'P 1'
#
loop_
_entity.id
_entity.type
_entity.pdbx_description
1 polymer ?
#
loop_
_entity_poly.entity_id
_entity_poly.type
_entity_poly.pdbx_seq_one_letter_code
_entity_poly.pdbx_strand_id
1 'polypeptide(L)' 'MAEYLGSDYIYSLKPNPADLAVPQIDEDYIRKKISKAFQIAKNCRVEIIMKDNHTIGKNPENVKRWSRIAKEEAENL' A
#
# COMPACT_ATOMS: atom_id res chain seq x y z
N MET A 1 -6.47 2.22 16.10
CA MET A 1 -5.53 3.32 15.78
C MET A 1 -6.11 4.34 14.83
N ALA A 2 -6.64 3.95 13.66
CA ALA A 2 -7.25 4.90 12.71
C ALA A 2 -8.30 5.83 13.38
N GLU A 3 -9.21 5.27 14.18
CA GLU A 3 -10.24 6.03 14.90
C GLU A 3 -9.69 7.09 15.88
N TYR A 4 -8.49 6.89 16.43
CA TYR A 4 -7.86 7.85 17.34
C TYR A 4 -7.10 8.97 16.61
N LEU A 5 -6.65 8.74 15.37
CA LEU A 5 -5.90 9.72 14.57
C LEU A 5 -6.82 10.77 13.92
N GLY A 6 -8.00 10.36 13.45
CA GLY A 6 -8.92 11.25 12.74
C GLY A 6 -8.25 11.96 11.56
N SER A 7 -8.64 13.22 11.31
CA SER A 7 -8.10 14.03 10.21
C SER A 7 -6.94 14.95 10.59
N ASP A 8 -6.58 15.02 11.87
CA ASP A 8 -5.58 15.99 12.38
C ASP A 8 -4.14 15.52 12.13
N TYR A 9 -3.96 14.24 11.78
CA TYR A 9 -2.67 13.63 11.52
C TYR A 9 -2.68 12.83 10.21
N ILE A 10 -1.48 12.63 9.66
CA ILE A 10 -1.29 11.72 8.54
C ILE A 10 -1.13 10.30 9.10
N TYR A 11 -2.05 9.42 8.72
CA TYR A 11 -1.91 7.98 8.86
C TYR A 11 -0.90 7.50 7.81
N SER A 12 0.38 7.35 8.20
CA SER A 12 1.42 6.79 7.33
C SER A 12 1.38 5.26 7.37
N LEU A 13 0.68 4.67 6.41
CA LEU A 13 0.53 3.23 6.22
C LEU A 13 1.79 2.65 5.58
N LYS A 14 2.44 1.72 6.28
CA LYS A 14 3.57 0.92 5.79
C LYS A 14 3.13 -0.53 5.49
N PRO A 15 2.95 -0.91 4.22
CA PRO A 15 2.67 -2.29 3.84
C PRO A 15 3.86 -3.22 4.11
N ASN A 16 3.62 -4.53 4.03
CA ASN A 16 4.70 -5.52 4.14
C ASN A 16 5.57 -5.50 2.87
N PRO A 17 6.89 -5.21 2.95
CA PRO A 17 7.75 -5.18 1.77
C PRO A 17 7.97 -6.57 1.13
N ALA A 18 7.65 -7.66 1.82
CA ALA A 18 7.73 -9.02 1.27
C ALA A 18 6.87 -9.21 0.02
N ASP A 19 5.77 -8.45 -0.11
CA ASP A 19 4.90 -8.49 -1.29
C ASP A 19 5.64 -8.10 -2.58
N LEU A 20 6.74 -7.34 -2.50
CA LEU A 20 7.59 -6.98 -3.65
C LEU A 20 8.81 -7.89 -3.82
N ALA A 21 9.13 -8.70 -2.81
CA ALA A 21 10.35 -9.50 -2.73
C ALA A 21 10.23 -10.86 -3.45
N VAL A 22 9.46 -10.92 -4.53
CA VAL A 22 9.12 -12.14 -5.28
C VAL A 22 9.40 -11.94 -6.77
N PRO A 23 9.63 -12.99 -7.58
CA PRO A 23 9.89 -12.82 -9.02
C PRO A 23 8.77 -12.07 -9.76
N GLN A 24 7.51 -12.30 -9.35
CA GLN A 24 6.31 -11.63 -9.85
C GLN A 24 5.33 -11.45 -8.69
N ILE A 25 4.78 -10.25 -8.56
CA ILE A 25 3.80 -9.93 -7.51
C ILE A 25 2.42 -10.53 -7.81
N ASP A 26 1.67 -10.79 -6.76
CA ASP A 26 0.23 -11.10 -6.83
C ASP A 26 -0.56 -9.79 -6.78
N GLU A 27 -0.91 -9.26 -7.96
CA GLU A 27 -1.61 -7.98 -8.10
C GLU A 27 -3.00 -7.98 -7.44
N ASP A 28 -3.73 -9.10 -7.51
CA ASP A 28 -5.08 -9.22 -6.92
C ASP A 28 -5.02 -9.24 -5.39
N TYR A 29 -4.05 -9.95 -4.82
CA TYR A 29 -3.80 -9.94 -3.38
C TYR A 29 -3.42 -8.54 -2.91
N ILE A 30 -2.50 -7.87 -3.60
CA ILE A 30 -2.06 -6.51 -3.28
C ILE A 30 -3.23 -5.54 -3.33
N ARG A 31 -4.04 -5.59 -4.38
CA ARG A 31 -5.22 -4.71 -4.54
C ARG A 31 -6.19 -4.89 -3.38
N LYS A 32 -6.59 -6.14 -3.08
CA LYS A 32 -7.50 -6.45 -1.96
C LYS A 32 -6.94 -5.96 -0.62
N LYS A 33 -5.63 -6.11 -0.40
CA LYS A 33 -4.95 -5.69 0.82
C LYS A 33 -4.94 -4.17 0.98
N ILE A 34 -4.64 -3.43 -0.09
CA ILE A 34 -4.64 -1.95 -0.09
C ILE A 34 -6.07 -1.43 0.08
N SER A 35 -7.02 -1.95 -0.71
CA SER A 35 -8.44 -1.57 -0.62
C SER A 35 -8.97 -1.73 0.81
N LYS A 36 -8.71 -2.88 1.44
CA LYS A 36 -9.10 -3.13 2.83
C LYS A 36 -8.44 -2.15 3.79
N ALA A 37 -7.17 -1.83 3.61
CA ALA A 37 -6.47 -0.89 4.47
C ALA A 37 -7.06 0.53 4.37
N PHE A 38 -7.40 0.98 3.16
CA PHE A 38 -8.06 2.27 2.96
C PHE A 38 -9.47 2.30 3.52
N GLN A 39 -10.25 1.22 3.39
CA GLN A 39 -11.58 1.14 4.02
C GLN A 39 -11.51 1.27 5.55
N ILE A 40 -10.51 0.64 6.18
CA ILE A 40 -10.26 0.78 7.62
C ILE A 40 -9.86 2.22 7.99
N ALA A 41 -9.10 2.88 7.13
CA ALA A 41 -8.56 4.22 7.34
C ALA A 41 -9.40 5.34 6.68
N LYS A 42 -10.64 5.07 6.26
CA LYS A 42 -11.46 6.00 5.45
C LYS A 42 -11.73 7.36 6.08
N ASN A 43 -11.64 7.46 7.41
CA ASN A 43 -11.84 8.69 8.16
C ASN A 43 -10.50 9.42 8.48
N CYS A 44 -9.38 8.94 7.94
CA CYS A 44 -8.05 9.50 8.15
C CYS A 44 -7.52 10.21 6.90
N ARG A 45 -6.51 11.07 7.09
CA ARG A 45 -5.63 11.48 5.99
C ARG A 45 -4.57 10.41 5.80
N VAL A 46 -4.60 9.67 4.70
CA VAL A 46 -3.75 8.49 4.51
C VAL A 46 -2.60 8.79 3.56
N GLU A 47 -1.39 8.40 3.95
CA GLU A 47 -0.24 8.19 3.07
C GLU A 47 0.04 6.69 3.03
N ILE A 48 0.21 6.11 1.85
CA ILE A 48 0.72 4.75 1.73
C ILE A 48 2.15 4.82 1.18
N ILE A 49 3.10 4.24 1.90
CA ILE A 49 4.51 4.28 1.54
C ILE A 49 5.15 2.90 1.67
N MET A 50 5.72 2.43 0.57
CA MET A 50 6.52 1.22 0.53
C MET A 50 7.98 1.57 0.88
N LYS A 51 8.48 1.05 2.00
CA LYS A 51 9.83 1.32 2.52
C LYS A 51 10.45 0.06 3.13
N ASP A 52 11.76 0.13 3.40
CA ASP A 52 12.58 -0.95 3.93
C ASP A 52 12.73 -2.15 2.96
N ASN A 53 12.65 -1.89 1.65
CA ASN A 53 12.83 -2.91 0.62
C ASN A 53 14.32 -3.24 0.43
N HIS A 54 14.75 -4.36 1.00
CA HIS A 54 16.10 -4.89 0.80
C HIS A 54 16.24 -5.62 -0.56
N THR A 55 15.12 -6.08 -1.10
CA THR A 55 15.02 -6.70 -2.41
C THR A 55 13.63 -6.48 -2.98
N ILE A 56 13.54 -6.55 -4.31
CA ILE A 56 12.31 -6.42 -5.09
C ILE A 56 12.18 -7.62 -6.05
N GLY A 57 12.71 -8.78 -5.65
CA GLY A 57 12.67 -10.00 -6.46
C GLY A 57 13.49 -9.94 -7.75
N LYS A 58 14.50 -9.06 -7.80
CA LYS A 58 15.27 -8.71 -9.02
C LYS A 58 14.37 -8.25 -10.18
N ASN A 59 13.17 -7.75 -9.88
CA ASN A 59 12.20 -7.31 -10.88
C ASN A 59 11.69 -5.89 -10.56
N PRO A 60 12.29 -4.84 -11.17
CA PRO A 60 11.83 -3.45 -11.02
C PRO A 60 10.37 -3.20 -11.37
N GLU A 61 9.77 -4.04 -12.22
CA GLU A 61 8.34 -3.91 -12.55
C GLU A 61 7.44 -4.15 -11.34
N ASN A 62 7.87 -4.93 -10.34
CA ASN A 62 7.12 -5.13 -9.11
C ASN A 62 6.81 -3.80 -8.41
N VAL A 63 7.79 -2.90 -8.32
CA VAL A 63 7.62 -1.59 -7.68
C VAL A 63 6.70 -0.70 -8.50
N LYS A 64 6.84 -0.70 -9.83
CA LYS A 64 6.01 0.11 -10.74
C LYS A 64 4.55 -0.34 -10.70
N ARG A 65 4.31 -1.65 -10.78
CA ARG A 65 2.99 -2.27 -10.73
C ARG A 65 2.34 -2.02 -9.38
N TRP A 66 3.06 -2.23 -8.28
CA TRP A 66 2.56 -1.92 -6.95
C TRP A 66 2.18 -0.45 -6.79
N SER A 67 3.05 0.48 -7.25
CA SER A 67 2.78 1.92 -7.19
C SER A 67 1.54 2.30 -8.01
N ARG A 68 1.35 1.66 -9.17
CA ARG A 68 0.15 1.84 -9.99
C ARG A 68 -1.10 1.35 -9.27
N ILE A 69 -1.09 0.14 -8.71
CA ILE A 69 -2.23 -0.42 -7.95
C ILE A 69 -2.56 0.46 -6.76
N ALA A 70 -1.54 0.88 -5.99
CA ALA A 70 -1.74 1.75 -4.83
C ALA A 70 -2.39 3.09 -5.20
N LYS A 71 -1.97 3.69 -6.32
CA LYS A 71 -2.57 4.91 -6.85
C LYS A 71 -4.01 4.69 -7.30
N GLU A 72 -4.27 3.65 -8.09
CA GLU A 72 -5.63 3.32 -8.55
C GLU A 72 -6.59 3.09 -7.37
N GLU A 73 -6.16 2.37 -6.34
CA GLU A 73 -6.98 2.17 -5.13
C GLU A 73 -7.20 3.45 -4.33
N ALA A 74 -6.25 4.39 -4.35
CA ALA A 74 -6.39 5.68 -3.67
C ALA A 74 -7.37 6.60 -4.41
N GLU A 75 -7.41 6.52 -5.74
CA GLU A 75 -8.34 7.28 -6.59
C GLU A 75 -9.77 6.70 -6.56
N ASN A 76 -9.94 5.43 -6.19
CA ASN A 76 -11.23 4.74 -6.09
C ASN A 76 -11.91 4.86 -4.72
N LEU A 77 -11.36 5.66 -3.79
CA LEU A 77 -11.88 5.85 -2.44
C LEU A 77 -13.14 6.70 -2.36
#